data_AF-A0AAJ6MU52-F1
#
_entry.id   AF-A0AAJ6MU52-F1
#
_cell.length_a   1.000
_cell.length_b   1.000
_cell.length_c   1.000
_cell.angle_alpha   90.00
_cell.angle_beta   90.00
_cell.angle_gamma   90.00
#
_symmetry.space_group_name_H-M   'P 1'
#
loop_
_entity.id
_entity.type
_entity.pdbx_description
1 polymer ?
#
loop_
_entity_poly.entity_id
_entity_poly.type
_entity_poly.pdbx_seq_one_letter_code
_entity_poly.pdbx_strand_id
1 'polypeptide(L)'
;MTAVTEQASGSLIHAQTANSTFQVVEAFSGTLDADALSTQATVKVAYPTLDARDTVGIRWGGIAVRDSPIQTATSSGELNFAVPKAWVSENIGRSVTLTYSYKEGGTGTLYTSTPLSIAVTGAQSSTTFDVVEAVNGTLNADALNTQATVKVAYPTLDARDTVGIRWSGIAVRDSPIQTATSSGELNFAVPKAWVSENIGRSVTLTYSYKEGGTGALYTSAPINLQIAGTTPIGQQVAVNLNARFKSTVEKCSNDTPAYYCSGVMLRSTETGNYDPWDPSPSAVKLDGVSFSYIRSDAYVNSFYHNHGFVFLPQEQAIAKGQAPDYLCIYAYDAGTIVGARSDKGCGLKVRSLNAADLSSCSAKGVRTPAQWYAYTQEIPNRDYQCSLSTKDAVQFATSLKVRASKPNNMDSIWNEVMVKTWPQGAGVNLPIEAFFYTDNGLSGAKTAQTKFKQKTNLVIPIVRVDFSKSASGPFSYEATDQAVQP
;
A
#
# COMPACT_ATOMS: atom_id res chain seq x y z
N MET A 1 -38.23 -102.90 15.59
CA MET A 1 -36.92 -102.50 16.13
C MET A 1 -36.95 -100.99 16.25
N THR A 2 -37.19 -100.45 17.44
CA THR A 2 -36.17 -99.88 18.37
C THR A 2 -35.44 -98.68 17.74
N ALA A 3 -35.27 -97.51 18.35
CA ALA A 3 -35.75 -96.82 19.55
C ALA A 3 -35.00 -95.44 19.51
N VAL A 4 -35.64 -94.27 19.69
CA VAL A 4 -35.77 -93.50 20.96
C VAL A 4 -34.71 -92.38 21.13
N THR A 5 -35.22 -91.14 21.25
CA THR A 5 -34.78 -89.93 22.02
C THR A 5 -33.39 -89.31 21.75
N GLU A 6 -33.03 -88.06 22.12
CA GLU A 6 -33.56 -87.04 23.05
C GLU A 6 -32.94 -85.65 22.78
N GLN A 7 -33.52 -84.64 23.44
CA GLN A 7 -33.11 -83.25 23.58
C GLN A 7 -31.87 -83.01 24.47
N ALA A 8 -31.22 -81.87 24.18
CA ALA A 8 -30.72 -80.82 25.09
C ALA A 8 -29.41 -80.92 25.90
N SER A 9 -28.72 -79.77 25.84
CA SER A 9 -28.05 -79.03 26.92
C SER A 9 -26.56 -79.31 27.21
N GLY A 10 -25.76 -78.26 27.00
CA GLY A 10 -24.34 -78.21 27.36
C GLY A 10 -23.70 -76.86 27.04
N SER A 11 -24.29 -75.79 27.56
CA SER A 11 -23.69 -74.46 27.61
C SER A 11 -22.38 -74.51 28.42
N LEU A 12 -21.27 -74.13 27.81
CA LEU A 12 -20.12 -73.54 28.50
C LEU A 12 -19.92 -72.14 27.92
N ILE A 13 -20.77 -71.22 28.38
CA ILE A 13 -20.43 -69.80 28.40
C ILE A 13 -19.48 -69.61 29.59
N HIS A 14 -18.21 -69.33 29.32
CA HIS A 14 -17.20 -68.61 30.13
C HIS A 14 -16.06 -68.26 29.16
N ALA A 15 -15.67 -67.02 28.84
CA ALA A 15 -16.09 -65.71 29.29
C ALA A 15 -15.69 -64.67 28.20
N GLN A 16 -16.50 -63.61 28.10
CA GLN A 16 -16.23 -62.28 27.54
C GLN A 16 -15.01 -62.05 26.62
N THR A 17 -15.32 -61.60 25.41
CA THR A 17 -14.45 -60.82 24.51
C THR A 17 -13.56 -59.82 25.25
N ALA A 18 -12.25 -60.02 25.23
CA ALA A 18 -11.31 -58.99 25.70
C ALA A 18 -11.25 -57.88 24.64
N ASN A 19 -11.89 -56.75 24.98
CA ASN A 19 -12.03 -55.57 24.14
C ASN A 19 -10.67 -55.04 23.66
N SER A 20 -10.49 -54.93 22.34
CA SER A 20 -9.44 -54.09 21.79
C SER A 20 -9.79 -52.62 22.00
N THR A 21 -8.88 -51.83 22.56
CA THR A 21 -9.05 -50.39 22.75
C THR A 21 -7.92 -49.68 22.02
N PHE A 22 -8.25 -48.76 21.11
CA PHE A 22 -7.30 -47.77 20.60
C PHE A 22 -8.00 -46.44 20.43
N GLN A 23 -7.81 -45.55 21.41
CA GLN A 23 -8.50 -44.26 21.46
C GLN A 23 -7.66 -43.20 22.17
N VAL A 24 -7.93 -41.94 21.84
CA VAL A 24 -7.46 -40.79 22.62
C VAL A 24 -8.59 -40.41 23.57
N VAL A 25 -8.34 -40.47 24.87
CA VAL A 25 -9.38 -40.36 25.92
C VAL A 25 -10.09 -39.00 25.87
N GLU A 26 -9.33 -37.94 25.61
CA GLU A 26 -9.80 -36.56 25.56
C GLU A 26 -10.39 -36.20 24.18
N ALA A 27 -10.36 -37.11 23.21
CA ALA A 27 -10.99 -36.90 21.91
C ALA A 27 -12.47 -37.34 21.95
N PHE A 28 -13.38 -36.42 21.66
CA PHE A 28 -14.81 -36.69 21.56
C PHE A 28 -15.25 -36.71 20.09
N SER A 29 -15.91 -37.78 19.67
CA SER A 29 -16.40 -37.95 18.29
C SER A 29 -15.32 -37.72 17.22
N GLY A 30 -14.09 -38.18 17.48
CA GLY A 30 -12.95 -38.04 16.56
C GLY A 30 -12.30 -36.65 16.55
N THR A 31 -12.65 -35.78 17.51
CA THR A 31 -12.10 -34.43 17.64
C THR A 31 -11.43 -34.24 19.00
N LEU A 32 -10.20 -33.73 19.01
CA LEU A 32 -9.41 -33.44 20.20
C LEU A 32 -9.26 -31.91 20.35
N ASP A 33 -9.84 -31.34 21.40
CA ASP A 33 -9.68 -29.92 21.71
C ASP A 33 -8.39 -29.68 22.50
N ALA A 34 -7.42 -29.01 21.86
CA ALA A 34 -6.12 -28.70 22.43
C ALA A 34 -6.21 -27.78 23.66
N ASP A 35 -7.23 -26.93 23.73
CA ASP A 35 -7.37 -25.97 24.84
C ASP A 35 -7.92 -26.61 26.10
N ALA A 36 -8.71 -27.68 25.95
CA ALA A 36 -9.21 -28.48 27.06
C ALA A 36 -8.11 -29.32 27.75
N LEU A 37 -6.95 -29.49 27.11
CA LEU A 37 -5.83 -30.23 27.69
C LEU A 37 -5.09 -29.41 28.74
N SER A 38 -4.77 -30.01 29.89
CA SER A 38 -3.90 -29.40 30.89
C SER A 38 -2.43 -29.45 30.45
N THR A 39 -1.84 -30.65 30.43
CA THR A 39 -0.42 -30.87 30.06
C THR A 39 -0.22 -31.89 28.94
N GLN A 40 -1.15 -32.82 28.77
CA GLN A 40 -1.06 -33.93 27.81
C GLN A 40 -2.44 -34.50 27.50
N ALA A 41 -2.55 -35.20 26.36
CA ALA A 41 -3.62 -36.15 26.07
C ALA A 41 -3.17 -37.58 26.41
N THR A 42 -4.14 -38.47 26.62
CA THR A 42 -3.96 -39.86 27.01
C THR A 42 -4.41 -40.77 25.88
N VAL A 43 -3.51 -41.59 25.38
CA VAL A 43 -3.81 -42.64 24.38
C VAL A 43 -3.91 -43.97 25.09
N LYS A 44 -5.08 -44.61 25.02
CA LYS A 44 -5.35 -45.93 25.55
C LYS A 44 -5.11 -47.00 24.48
N VAL A 45 -4.32 -48.01 24.81
CA VAL A 45 -4.01 -49.15 23.93
C VAL A 45 -4.28 -50.46 24.67
N ALA A 46 -5.11 -51.32 24.08
CA ALA A 46 -5.32 -52.71 24.46
C ALA A 46 -5.59 -53.53 23.19
N TYR A 47 -5.03 -54.73 23.11
CA TYR A 47 -5.29 -55.69 22.04
C TYR A 47 -5.52 -57.08 22.61
N PRO A 48 -6.22 -57.98 21.89
CA PRO A 48 -6.74 -59.22 22.48
C PRO A 48 -5.69 -60.15 23.09
N THR A 49 -4.45 -60.12 22.58
CA THR A 49 -3.33 -60.95 23.04
C THR A 49 -2.37 -60.23 23.99
N LEU A 50 -2.69 -59.00 24.43
CA LEU A 50 -1.81 -58.26 25.33
C LEU A 50 -1.59 -59.03 26.63
N ASP A 51 -0.34 -59.35 26.94
CA ASP A 51 0.05 -60.04 28.17
C ASP A 51 1.37 -59.49 28.75
N ALA A 52 1.73 -59.95 29.95
CA ALA A 52 2.97 -59.60 30.60
C ALA A 52 4.18 -59.87 29.70
N ARG A 53 5.11 -58.90 29.67
CA ARG A 53 6.35 -58.82 28.87
C ARG A 53 6.20 -58.28 27.46
N ASP A 54 4.99 -58.04 26.96
CA ASP A 54 4.83 -57.37 25.66
C ASP A 54 5.42 -55.97 25.69
N THR A 55 6.08 -55.53 24.61
CA THR A 55 6.57 -54.15 24.48
C THR A 55 5.71 -53.38 23.49
N VAL A 56 5.20 -52.21 23.87
CA VAL A 56 4.24 -51.42 23.10
C VAL A 56 4.69 -49.96 23.01
N GLY A 57 4.51 -49.34 21.85
CA GLY A 57 4.72 -47.91 21.64
C GLY A 57 3.66 -47.31 20.72
N ILE A 58 3.46 -45.99 20.80
CA ILE A 58 2.60 -45.27 19.87
C ILE A 58 3.42 -44.36 18.94
N ARG A 59 2.91 -44.17 17.73
CA ARG A 59 3.42 -43.21 16.75
C ARG A 59 2.36 -42.17 16.45
N TRP A 60 2.70 -40.90 16.64
CA TRP A 60 1.93 -39.72 16.30
C TRP A 60 2.41 -39.14 14.97
N GLY A 61 1.54 -39.10 13.96
CA GLY A 61 1.78 -38.51 12.64
C GLY A 61 0.97 -37.23 12.44
N GLY A 62 1.57 -36.08 12.76
CA GLY A 62 1.04 -34.74 12.49
C GLY A 62 2.02 -33.91 11.66
N ILE A 63 2.19 -32.62 11.98
CA ILE A 63 3.24 -31.75 11.40
C ILE A 63 4.62 -32.37 11.55
N ALA A 64 4.92 -32.98 12.70
CA ALA A 64 6.08 -33.83 12.87
C ALA A 64 5.67 -35.24 13.28
N VAL A 65 6.43 -36.23 12.82
CA VAL A 65 6.27 -37.63 13.25
C VAL A 65 7.03 -37.82 14.56
N ARG A 66 6.35 -38.31 15.59
CA ARG A 66 6.93 -38.54 16.92
C ARG A 66 6.49 -39.87 17.50
N ASP A 67 7.39 -40.54 18.19
CA ASP A 67 7.14 -41.82 18.85
C ASP A 67 7.12 -41.64 20.37
N SER A 68 6.25 -42.36 21.08
CA SER A 68 6.29 -42.40 22.54
C SER A 68 7.47 -43.23 23.04
N PRO A 69 7.86 -43.07 24.31
CA PRO A 69 8.62 -44.11 25.00
C PRO A 69 7.92 -45.48 24.88
N ILE A 70 8.71 -46.54 24.70
CA ILE A 70 8.21 -47.92 24.68
C ILE A 70 7.88 -48.33 26.12
N GLN A 71 6.70 -48.90 26.33
CA GLN A 71 6.27 -49.48 27.61
C GLN A 71 6.32 -51.00 27.55
N THR A 72 6.69 -51.66 28.65
CA THR A 72 6.59 -53.11 28.81
C THR A 72 5.36 -53.44 29.66
N ALA A 73 4.45 -54.25 29.13
CA ALA A 73 3.25 -54.70 29.82
C ALA A 73 3.61 -55.61 31.02
N THR A 74 2.92 -55.44 32.13
CA THR A 74 3.12 -56.21 33.36
C THR A 74 2.01 -57.22 33.62
N SER A 75 0.89 -57.09 32.93
CA SER A 75 -0.27 -57.99 32.94
C SER A 75 -1.06 -57.83 31.65
N SER A 76 -2.04 -58.69 31.43
CA SER A 76 -3.14 -58.37 30.50
C SER A 76 -3.89 -57.12 30.97
N GLY A 77 -4.37 -56.29 30.03
CA GLY A 77 -5.08 -55.05 30.36
C GLY A 77 -4.98 -53.91 29.34
N GLU A 78 -5.02 -52.67 29.83
CA GLU A 78 -4.84 -51.46 29.02
C GLU A 78 -3.51 -50.76 29.37
N LEU A 79 -2.83 -50.21 28.37
CA LEU A 79 -1.68 -49.32 28.52
C LEU A 79 -2.09 -47.88 28.21
N ASN A 80 -1.53 -46.93 28.97
CA ASN A 80 -1.77 -45.50 28.78
C ASN A 80 -0.49 -44.81 28.32
N PHE A 81 -0.56 -44.09 27.21
CA PHE A 81 0.54 -43.29 26.67
C PHE A 81 0.20 -41.80 26.75
N ALA A 82 1.16 -41.00 27.22
CA ALA A 82 1.05 -39.56 27.24
C ALA A 82 1.46 -38.95 25.90
N VAL A 83 0.59 -38.12 25.33
CA VAL A 83 0.91 -37.25 24.18
C VAL A 83 0.98 -35.82 24.69
N PRO A 84 2.17 -35.19 24.74
CA PRO A 84 2.33 -33.83 25.25
C PRO A 84 1.38 -32.83 24.58
N LYS A 85 0.81 -31.89 25.34
CA LYS A 85 -0.07 -30.83 24.82
C LYS A 85 0.60 -30.07 23.67
N ALA A 86 1.91 -29.83 23.74
CA ALA A 86 2.66 -29.18 22.67
C ALA A 86 2.56 -29.91 21.31
N TRP A 87 2.53 -31.25 21.29
CA TRP A 87 2.36 -32.03 20.06
C TRP A 87 0.94 -31.93 19.50
N VAL A 88 -0.04 -31.72 20.40
CA VAL A 88 -1.44 -31.52 20.01
C VAL A 88 -1.64 -30.11 19.48
N SER A 89 -1.22 -29.09 20.23
CA SER A 89 -1.42 -27.67 19.90
C SER A 89 -0.80 -27.25 18.57
N GLU A 90 0.34 -27.82 18.17
CA GLU A 90 0.92 -27.54 16.84
C GLU A 90 0.02 -28.00 15.68
N ASN A 91 -0.95 -28.90 15.91
CA ASN A 91 -1.80 -29.48 14.88
C ASN A 91 -3.22 -28.88 14.85
N ILE A 92 -3.50 -27.79 15.57
CA ILE A 92 -4.82 -27.10 15.58
C ILE A 92 -5.28 -26.78 14.15
N GLY A 93 -6.51 -27.15 13.82
CA GLY A 93 -7.12 -26.96 12.49
C GLY A 93 -6.76 -28.05 11.47
N ARG A 94 -6.09 -29.14 11.88
CA ARG A 94 -5.69 -30.26 11.02
C ARG A 94 -6.15 -31.60 11.60
N SER A 95 -6.08 -32.64 10.78
CA SER A 95 -6.18 -34.02 11.24
C SER A 95 -4.80 -34.64 11.45
N VAL A 96 -4.66 -35.43 12.50
CA VAL A 96 -3.46 -36.21 12.84
C VAL A 96 -3.78 -37.69 12.82
N THR A 97 -2.76 -38.51 12.62
CA THR A 97 -2.91 -39.97 12.53
C THR A 97 -2.07 -40.65 13.59
N LEU A 98 -2.67 -41.57 14.35
CA LEU A 98 -1.98 -42.37 15.37
C LEU A 98 -1.95 -43.84 14.97
N THR A 99 -0.85 -44.52 15.27
CA THR A 99 -0.77 -46.00 15.25
C THR A 99 -0.12 -46.48 16.53
N TYR A 100 -0.48 -47.67 17.01
CA TYR A 100 0.33 -48.36 18.02
C TYR A 100 1.06 -49.53 17.38
N SER A 101 2.21 -49.90 17.94
CA SER A 101 2.94 -51.10 17.52
C SER A 101 3.41 -51.89 18.74
N TYR A 102 3.45 -53.21 18.62
CA TYR A 102 3.81 -54.10 19.72
C TYR A 102 4.63 -55.32 19.29
N LYS A 103 5.35 -55.91 20.26
CA LYS A 103 6.02 -57.21 20.16
C LYS A 103 5.59 -58.10 21.30
N GLU A 104 5.13 -59.30 20.98
CA GLU A 104 4.70 -60.31 21.96
C GLU A 104 5.92 -60.86 22.73
N GLY A 105 5.86 -60.91 24.06
CA GLY A 105 6.97 -61.28 24.93
C GLY A 105 8.21 -60.37 24.83
N GLY A 106 8.07 -59.20 24.20
CA GLY A 106 9.11 -58.17 24.07
C GLY A 106 10.18 -58.45 23.01
N THR A 107 10.06 -59.54 22.25
CA THR A 107 11.02 -59.92 21.20
C THR A 107 10.30 -60.37 19.92
N GLY A 108 11.02 -60.49 18.80
CA GLY A 108 10.44 -60.99 17.54
C GLY A 108 9.66 -59.95 16.72
N THR A 109 8.61 -60.42 16.06
CA THR A 109 7.81 -59.68 15.05
C THR A 109 7.15 -58.44 15.64
N LEU A 110 7.23 -57.32 14.92
CA LEU A 110 6.50 -56.10 15.26
C LEU A 110 5.15 -56.11 14.54
N TYR A 111 4.08 -55.99 15.31
CA TYR A 111 2.73 -55.79 14.80
C TYR A 111 2.35 -54.32 14.91
N THR A 112 1.63 -53.78 13.91
CA THR A 112 1.19 -52.38 13.89
C THR A 112 -0.30 -52.30 13.63
N SER A 113 -0.99 -51.43 14.36
CA SER A 113 -2.42 -51.22 14.24
C SER A 113 -2.82 -50.58 12.92
N THR A 114 -4.11 -50.65 12.59
CA THR A 114 -4.68 -49.69 11.63
C THR A 114 -4.56 -48.27 12.19
N PRO A 115 -4.42 -47.24 11.32
CA PRO A 115 -4.32 -45.87 11.78
C PRO A 115 -5.64 -45.35 12.37
N LEU A 116 -5.55 -44.58 13.45
CA LEU A 116 -6.63 -43.78 14.03
C LEU A 116 -6.43 -42.32 13.63
N SER A 117 -7.37 -41.75 12.88
CA SER A 117 -7.34 -40.33 12.52
C SER A 117 -8.24 -39.52 13.46
N ILE A 118 -7.72 -38.41 13.96
CA ILE A 118 -8.47 -37.45 14.79
C ILE A 118 -8.28 -36.03 14.25
N ALA A 119 -9.31 -35.19 14.29
CA ALA A 119 -9.21 -33.76 14.05
C ALA A 119 -8.77 -33.05 15.33
N VAL A 120 -7.89 -32.05 15.22
CA VAL A 120 -7.47 -31.24 16.36
C VAL A 120 -8.11 -29.85 16.27
N THR A 121 -8.82 -29.46 17.30
CA THR A 121 -9.48 -28.15 17.45
C THR A 121 -8.85 -27.37 18.60
N GLY A 122 -9.18 -26.10 18.69
CA GLY A 122 -8.80 -25.17 19.75
C GLY A 122 -9.44 -23.82 19.43
N ALA A 123 -9.31 -22.84 20.32
CA ALA A 123 -9.64 -21.45 20.08
C ALA A 123 -8.87 -20.99 18.85
N GLN A 124 -9.55 -21.06 17.71
CA GLN A 124 -9.08 -20.42 16.50
C GLN A 124 -8.82 -18.96 16.85
N SER A 125 -7.60 -18.49 16.60
CA SER A 125 -7.35 -17.05 16.58
C SER A 125 -8.36 -16.44 15.61
N SER A 126 -9.26 -15.61 16.13
CA SER A 126 -10.31 -14.90 15.40
C SER A 126 -9.77 -14.41 14.05
N THR A 127 -10.42 -14.76 12.95
CA THR A 127 -10.17 -14.05 11.68
C THR A 127 -10.84 -12.70 11.78
N THR A 128 -10.05 -11.66 12.04
CA THR A 128 -10.53 -10.28 12.04
C THR A 128 -9.86 -9.55 10.88
N PHE A 129 -10.65 -9.09 9.94
CA PHE A 129 -10.20 -8.10 8.97
C PHE A 129 -11.33 -7.13 8.76
N ASP A 130 -11.26 -5.97 9.41
CA ASP A 130 -12.27 -4.94 9.35
C ASP A 130 -11.67 -3.54 9.59
N VAL A 131 -12.47 -2.52 9.32
CA VAL A 131 -12.15 -1.13 9.62
C VAL A 131 -13.11 -0.67 10.69
N VAL A 132 -12.58 -0.34 11.87
CA VAL A 132 -13.35 -0.09 13.10
C VAL A 132 -14.41 0.99 12.90
N GLU A 133 -14.07 2.04 12.16
CA GLU A 133 -14.93 3.19 11.94
C GLU A 133 -15.89 3.00 10.73
N ALA A 134 -15.80 1.88 10.01
CA ALA A 134 -16.68 1.59 8.90
C ALA A 134 -17.98 0.91 9.36
N VAL A 135 -19.12 1.44 8.93
CA VAL A 135 -20.46 0.89 9.24
C VAL A 135 -21.09 0.43 7.93
N ASN A 136 -21.51 -0.84 7.86
CA ASN A 136 -22.12 -1.44 6.67
C ASN A 136 -21.31 -1.21 5.37
N GLY A 137 -19.99 -1.38 5.45
CA GLY A 137 -19.08 -1.18 4.31
C GLY A 137 -18.89 0.29 3.90
N THR A 138 -19.33 1.25 4.71
CA THR A 138 -19.13 2.69 4.47
C THR A 138 -18.25 3.31 5.54
N LEU A 139 -17.19 3.99 5.14
CA LEU A 139 -16.29 4.74 6.02
C LEU A 139 -16.51 6.23 5.81
N ASN A 140 -17.04 6.92 6.84
CA ASN A 140 -17.29 8.36 6.77
C ASN A 140 -16.03 9.15 7.13
N ALA A 141 -15.43 9.79 6.13
CA ALA A 141 -14.21 10.58 6.27
C ALA A 141 -14.37 11.77 7.23
N ASP A 142 -15.56 12.39 7.29
CA ASP A 142 -15.79 13.54 8.17
C ASP A 142 -15.82 13.14 9.64
N ALA A 143 -16.23 11.90 9.94
CA ALA A 143 -16.30 11.36 11.29
C ALA A 143 -14.92 10.98 11.85
N LEU A 144 -13.91 10.84 11.00
CA LEU A 144 -12.55 10.53 11.42
C LEU A 144 -11.90 11.74 12.09
N ASN A 145 -11.14 11.51 13.16
CA ASN A 145 -10.28 12.55 13.72
C ASN A 145 -9.00 12.68 12.89
N THR A 146 -8.04 11.79 13.09
CA THR A 146 -6.74 11.79 12.39
C THR A 146 -6.53 10.59 11.47
N GLN A 147 -7.19 9.46 11.74
CA GLN A 147 -7.01 8.19 11.02
C GLN A 147 -8.23 7.29 11.20
N ALA A 148 -8.35 6.27 10.34
CA ALA A 148 -9.14 5.07 10.56
C ALA A 148 -8.26 3.91 11.05
N THR A 149 -8.84 2.95 11.72
CA THR A 149 -8.17 1.81 12.34
C THR A 149 -8.55 0.53 11.63
N VAL A 150 -7.57 -0.17 11.08
CA VAL A 150 -7.75 -1.47 10.43
C VAL A 150 -7.25 -2.55 11.37
N LYS A 151 -8.12 -3.48 11.75
CA LYS A 151 -7.75 -4.63 12.57
C LYS A 151 -7.43 -5.81 11.67
N VAL A 152 -6.35 -6.52 11.99
CA VAL A 152 -5.90 -7.70 11.27
C VAL A 152 -5.58 -8.80 12.27
N ALA A 153 -6.27 -9.94 12.15
CA ALA A 153 -5.99 -11.19 12.83
C ALA A 153 -6.30 -12.34 11.87
N TYR A 154 -5.43 -13.34 11.84
CA TYR A 154 -5.59 -14.55 11.04
C TYR A 154 -5.21 -15.79 11.87
N PRO A 155 -5.67 -17.00 11.50
CA PRO A 155 -5.68 -18.13 12.42
C PRO A 155 -4.29 -18.59 12.87
N THR A 156 -3.28 -18.36 12.03
CA THR A 156 -1.87 -18.72 12.26
C THR A 156 -1.00 -17.56 12.71
N LEU A 157 -1.57 -16.39 13.04
CA LEU A 157 -0.77 -15.24 13.49
C LEU A 157 -0.02 -15.60 14.77
N ASP A 158 1.30 -15.49 14.73
CA ASP A 158 2.18 -15.72 15.87
C ASP A 158 3.35 -14.72 15.90
N ALA A 159 4.10 -14.73 17.00
CA ALA A 159 5.30 -13.94 17.16
C ALA A 159 6.26 -14.14 15.98
N ARG A 160 6.83 -13.02 15.51
CA ARG A 160 7.76 -12.88 14.37
C ARG A 160 7.11 -12.82 12.99
N ASP A 161 5.81 -13.04 12.85
CA ASP A 161 5.15 -12.78 11.58
C ASP A 161 5.29 -11.31 11.18
N THR A 162 5.50 -11.04 9.89
CA THR A 162 5.50 -9.67 9.36
C THR A 162 4.23 -9.42 8.57
N VAL A 163 3.48 -8.37 8.91
CA VAL A 163 2.16 -8.08 8.36
C VAL A 163 2.10 -6.63 7.86
N GLY A 164 1.45 -6.40 6.72
CA GLY A 164 1.19 -5.07 6.20
C GLY A 164 -0.16 -5.01 5.48
N ILE A 165 -0.76 -3.82 5.44
CA ILE A 165 -2.01 -3.57 4.70
C ILE A 165 -1.73 -2.79 3.42
N ARG A 166 -2.57 -3.01 2.41
CA ARG A 166 -2.58 -2.27 1.15
C ARG A 166 -3.94 -1.62 0.94
N TRP A 167 -3.95 -0.29 0.87
CA TRP A 167 -5.09 0.56 0.52
C TRP A 167 -5.03 0.92 -0.96
N SER A 168 -6.10 0.61 -1.70
CA SER A 168 -6.22 0.87 -3.13
C SER A 168 -7.42 1.80 -3.40
N GLY A 169 -7.14 3.09 -3.59
CA GLY A 169 -8.13 4.10 -3.98
C GLY A 169 -7.61 4.95 -5.13
N ILE A 170 -7.72 6.29 -5.02
CA ILE A 170 -7.09 7.24 -5.95
C ILE A 170 -5.59 6.98 -6.13
N ALA A 171 -4.92 6.60 -5.05
CA ALA A 171 -3.56 6.09 -5.07
C ALA A 171 -3.49 4.78 -4.28
N VAL A 172 -2.57 3.90 -4.68
CA VAL A 172 -2.23 2.67 -3.96
C VAL A 172 -1.19 3.02 -2.91
N ARG A 173 -1.47 2.65 -1.65
CA ARG A 173 -0.57 2.92 -0.52
C ARG A 173 -0.49 1.71 0.39
N ASP A 174 0.72 1.43 0.84
CA ASP A 174 1.00 0.35 1.79
C ASP A 174 1.27 0.94 3.18
N SER A 175 0.83 0.26 4.23
CA SER A 175 1.21 0.63 5.60
C SER A 175 2.69 0.30 5.87
N PRO A 176 3.29 0.90 6.90
CA PRO A 176 4.46 0.31 7.52
C PRO A 176 4.21 -1.17 7.86
N ILE A 177 5.20 -2.02 7.62
CA ILE A 177 5.16 -3.43 7.99
C ILE A 177 5.31 -3.53 9.51
N GLN A 178 4.40 -4.24 10.16
CA GLN A 178 4.49 -4.57 11.59
C GLN A 178 5.02 -5.99 11.78
N THR A 179 5.83 -6.21 12.82
CA THR A 179 6.23 -7.55 13.25
C THR A 179 5.40 -7.93 14.46
N ALA A 180 4.67 -9.03 14.39
CA ALA A 180 3.86 -9.55 15.48
C ALA A 180 4.76 -9.99 16.66
N THR A 181 4.33 -9.68 17.89
CA THR A 181 5.05 -10.05 19.11
C THR A 181 4.43 -11.24 19.84
N SER A 182 3.19 -11.58 19.52
CA SER A 182 2.43 -12.73 20.02
C SER A 182 1.31 -13.08 19.04
N SER A 183 0.63 -14.19 19.30
CA SER A 183 -0.71 -14.43 18.75
C SER A 183 -1.68 -13.31 19.17
N GLY A 184 -2.60 -12.90 18.29
CA GLY A 184 -3.59 -11.85 18.61
C GLY A 184 -4.10 -11.03 17.42
N GLU A 185 -4.32 -9.74 17.65
CA GLU A 185 -4.80 -8.76 16.66
C GLU A 185 -3.75 -7.65 16.49
N LEU A 186 -3.53 -7.24 15.24
CA LEU A 186 -2.69 -6.10 14.87
C LEU A 186 -3.57 -4.93 14.42
N ASN A 187 -3.19 -3.72 14.82
CA ASN A 187 -3.88 -2.49 14.44
C ASN A 187 -3.03 -1.66 13.48
N PHE A 188 -3.59 -1.33 12.33
CA PHE A 188 -2.96 -0.46 11.34
C PHE A 188 -3.73 0.86 11.24
N ALA A 189 -2.98 1.96 11.23
CA ALA A 189 -3.52 3.30 11.03
C ALA A 189 -3.61 3.63 9.54
N VAL A 190 -4.80 3.99 9.07
CA VAL A 190 -5.02 4.58 7.74
C VAL A 190 -5.25 6.08 7.93
N PRO A 191 -4.32 6.95 7.52
CA PRO A 191 -4.45 8.40 7.70
C PRO A 191 -5.76 8.96 7.13
N LYS A 192 -6.41 9.89 7.85
CA LYS A 192 -7.65 10.55 7.40
C LYS A 192 -7.50 11.15 6.01
N ALA A 193 -6.33 11.69 5.66
CA ALA A 193 -6.07 12.22 4.33
C ALA A 193 -6.24 11.18 3.20
N TRP A 194 -5.85 9.91 3.43
CA TRP A 194 -6.05 8.81 2.48
C TRP A 194 -7.54 8.46 2.34
N VAL A 195 -8.30 8.59 3.42
CA VAL A 195 -9.75 8.38 3.39
C VAL A 195 -10.42 9.56 2.69
N SER A 196 -10.19 10.79 3.12
CA SER A 196 -10.84 12.00 2.63
C SER A 196 -10.62 12.26 1.13
N GLU A 197 -9.46 11.92 0.57
CA GLU A 197 -9.25 12.04 -0.89
C GLU A 197 -10.18 11.11 -1.71
N ASN A 198 -10.71 10.05 -1.10
CA ASN A 198 -11.56 9.07 -1.75
C ASN A 198 -13.07 9.33 -1.52
N ILE A 199 -13.47 10.45 -0.91
CA ILE A 199 -14.89 10.81 -0.70
C ILE A 199 -15.68 10.67 -2.01
N GLY A 200 -16.80 9.96 -1.95
CA GLY A 200 -17.67 9.66 -3.08
C GLY A 200 -17.23 8.47 -3.94
N ARG A 201 -16.21 7.70 -3.53
CA ARG A 201 -15.68 6.55 -4.26
C ARG A 201 -15.61 5.30 -3.39
N SER A 202 -15.48 4.16 -4.06
CA SER A 202 -15.12 2.90 -3.42
C SER A 202 -13.59 2.73 -3.38
N VAL A 203 -13.08 2.16 -2.31
CA VAL A 203 -11.68 1.74 -2.16
C VAL A 203 -11.61 0.27 -1.80
N THR A 204 -10.48 -0.36 -2.11
CA THR A 204 -10.22 -1.76 -1.79
C THR A 204 -9.07 -1.88 -0.80
N LEU A 205 -9.25 -2.72 0.22
CA LEU A 205 -8.26 -2.98 1.27
C LEU A 205 -7.90 -4.47 1.30
N THR A 206 -6.60 -4.77 1.40
CA THR A 206 -6.09 -6.14 1.64
C THR A 206 -5.04 -6.10 2.74
N TYR A 207 -4.84 -7.21 3.45
CA TYR A 207 -3.63 -7.41 4.23
C TYR A 207 -2.78 -8.52 3.60
N SER A 208 -1.49 -8.49 3.89
CA SER A 208 -0.56 -9.54 3.51
C SER A 208 0.40 -9.85 4.65
N TYR A 209 0.85 -11.10 4.73
CA TYR A 209 1.74 -11.54 5.79
C TYR A 209 2.77 -12.57 5.32
N LYS A 210 3.87 -12.67 6.08
CA LYS A 210 4.87 -13.74 6.00
C LYS A 210 5.03 -14.39 7.37
N GLU A 211 4.92 -15.71 7.40
CA GLU A 211 5.08 -16.50 8.63
C GLU A 211 6.55 -16.46 9.10
N GLY A 212 6.77 -16.13 10.37
CA GLY A 212 8.11 -15.95 10.94
C GLY A 212 8.96 -14.86 10.28
N GLY A 213 8.33 -13.98 9.49
CA GLY A 213 8.97 -12.85 8.80
C GLY A 213 9.76 -13.20 7.55
N THR A 214 9.73 -14.47 7.11
CA THR A 214 10.47 -14.96 5.94
C THR A 214 9.59 -15.83 5.04
N GLY A 215 10.03 -16.10 3.81
CA GLY A 215 9.31 -17.00 2.90
C GLY A 215 8.16 -16.37 2.11
N ALA A 216 7.13 -17.19 1.84
CA ALA A 216 6.02 -16.86 0.96
C ALA A 216 5.12 -15.75 1.53
N LEU A 217 4.64 -14.88 0.65
CA LEU A 217 3.69 -13.82 1.00
C LEU A 217 2.26 -14.33 0.79
N TYR A 218 1.48 -14.36 1.85
CA TYR A 218 0.04 -14.66 1.81
C TYR A 218 -0.73 -13.35 1.75
N THR A 219 -1.79 -13.29 0.95
CA THR A 219 -2.63 -12.08 0.79
C THR A 219 -4.09 -12.43 1.04
N SER A 220 -4.79 -11.57 1.79
CA SER A 220 -6.19 -11.74 2.14
C SER A 220 -7.13 -11.55 0.95
N ALA A 221 -8.37 -11.99 1.11
CA ALA A 221 -9.46 -11.47 0.27
C ALA A 221 -9.61 -9.94 0.49
N PRO A 222 -10.01 -9.18 -0.54
CA PRO A 222 -10.21 -7.75 -0.43
C PRO A 222 -11.51 -7.38 0.31
N ILE A 223 -11.46 -6.30 1.08
CA ILE A 223 -12.65 -5.59 1.58
C ILE A 223 -12.86 -4.36 0.72
N ASN A 224 -14.11 -4.10 0.33
CA ASN A 224 -14.48 -2.89 -0.40
C ASN A 224 -15.19 -1.93 0.55
N LEU A 225 -14.76 -0.68 0.58
CA LEU A 225 -15.34 0.38 1.41
C LEU A 225 -15.84 1.52 0.53
N GLN A 226 -17.08 1.96 0.75
CA GLN A 226 -17.56 3.23 0.22
C GLN A 226 -17.09 4.35 1.12
N ILE A 227 -16.48 5.40 0.57
CA ILE A 227 -16.05 6.53 1.37
C ILE A 227 -17.10 7.64 1.31
N ALA A 228 -17.71 7.91 2.45
CA ALA A 228 -18.67 9.00 2.62
C ALA A 228 -17.98 10.26 3.16
N GLY A 229 -18.55 11.42 2.87
CA GLY A 229 -18.12 12.71 3.37
C GLY A 229 -18.92 13.83 2.75
N THR A 230 -19.14 14.90 3.51
CA THR A 230 -19.79 16.15 3.14
C THR A 230 -18.78 17.21 2.73
N THR A 231 -17.49 17.02 3.07
CA THR A 231 -16.40 17.87 2.58
C THR A 231 -16.34 17.82 1.04
N PRO A 232 -16.58 18.95 0.33
CA PRO A 232 -16.53 18.95 -1.12
C PRO A 232 -15.15 18.53 -1.64
N ILE A 233 -15.10 17.73 -2.71
CA ILE A 233 -13.83 17.23 -3.30
C ILE A 233 -12.86 18.38 -3.59
N GLY A 234 -13.36 19.51 -4.09
CA GLY A 234 -12.51 20.68 -4.34
C GLY A 234 -11.89 21.30 -3.08
N GLN A 235 -12.57 21.22 -1.93
CA GLN A 235 -12.01 21.66 -0.65
C GLN A 235 -10.86 20.73 -0.21
N GLN A 236 -10.98 19.42 -0.42
CA GLN A 236 -9.89 18.48 -0.16
C GLN A 236 -8.70 18.73 -1.09
N VAL A 237 -8.94 19.03 -2.37
CA VAL A 237 -7.89 19.39 -3.33
C VAL A 237 -7.14 20.65 -2.88
N ALA A 238 -7.85 21.70 -2.44
CA ALA A 238 -7.22 22.91 -1.91
C ALA A 238 -6.37 22.63 -0.65
N VAL A 239 -6.84 21.78 0.26
CA VAL A 239 -6.07 21.34 1.44
C VAL A 239 -4.80 20.60 1.03
N ASN A 240 -4.90 19.67 0.08
CA ASN A 240 -3.77 18.89 -0.42
C ASN A 240 -2.72 19.78 -1.11
N LEU A 241 -3.17 20.74 -1.92
CA LEU A 241 -2.32 21.74 -2.56
C LEU A 241 -1.56 22.58 -1.53
N ASN A 242 -2.24 23.06 -0.49
CA ASN A 242 -1.62 23.82 0.60
C ASN A 242 -0.60 22.97 1.39
N ALA A 243 -0.89 21.69 1.63
CA ALA A 243 0.05 20.79 2.30
C ALA A 243 1.33 20.60 1.47
N ARG A 244 1.21 20.35 0.17
CA ARG A 244 2.38 20.22 -0.73
C ARG A 244 3.14 21.53 -0.89
N PHE A 245 2.44 22.66 -1.00
CA PHE A 245 3.05 23.99 -1.05
C PHE A 245 3.92 24.29 0.17
N LYS A 246 3.47 23.89 1.38
CA LYS A 246 4.20 24.12 2.63
C LYS A 246 5.35 23.14 2.88
N SER A 247 5.33 21.99 2.23
CA SER A 247 6.38 20.96 2.41
C SER A 247 7.67 21.39 1.70
N THR A 248 8.71 21.74 2.45
CA THR A 248 10.00 22.21 1.92
C THR A 248 11.07 21.12 1.86
N VAL A 249 10.65 19.85 1.72
CA VAL A 249 11.59 18.72 1.59
C VAL A 249 12.59 18.98 0.46
N GLU A 250 13.87 18.72 0.72
CA GLU A 250 14.90 18.93 -0.31
C GLU A 250 14.78 17.90 -1.45
N LYS A 251 14.35 16.69 -1.11
CA LYS A 251 14.15 15.54 -2.00
C LYS A 251 13.05 14.64 -1.46
N CYS A 252 12.46 13.84 -2.34
CA CYS A 252 11.47 12.82 -2.00
C CYS A 252 12.14 11.45 -1.80
N SER A 253 11.33 10.39 -1.65
CA SER A 253 11.81 9.02 -1.52
C SER A 253 12.71 8.62 -2.69
N ASN A 254 13.64 7.68 -2.45
CA ASN A 254 14.58 7.19 -3.48
C ASN A 254 15.43 8.28 -4.15
N ASP A 255 15.74 9.36 -3.43
CA ASP A 255 16.57 10.47 -3.91
C ASP A 255 15.96 11.25 -5.10
N THR A 256 14.65 11.12 -5.35
CA THR A 256 14.01 11.84 -6.45
C THR A 256 13.81 13.33 -6.12
N PRO A 257 13.83 14.23 -7.12
CA PRO A 257 13.62 15.67 -6.91
C PRO A 257 12.29 16.01 -6.22
N ALA A 258 12.27 17.14 -5.52
CA ALA A 258 11.16 17.52 -4.63
C ALA A 258 9.77 17.59 -5.28
N TYR A 259 9.68 17.84 -6.60
CA TYR A 259 8.39 17.89 -7.33
C TYR A 259 7.68 16.53 -7.38
N TYR A 260 8.35 15.44 -6.98
CA TYR A 260 7.73 14.12 -6.88
C TYR A 260 6.62 14.06 -5.83
N CYS A 261 6.83 14.73 -4.69
CA CYS A 261 5.99 14.61 -3.50
C CYS A 261 5.64 15.96 -2.84
N SER A 262 6.30 17.06 -3.21
CA SER A 262 6.07 18.40 -2.66
C SER A 262 5.96 19.47 -3.74
N GLY A 263 5.56 20.68 -3.32
CA GLY A 263 5.25 21.78 -4.21
C GLY A 263 4.05 21.53 -5.13
N VAL A 264 3.78 22.51 -5.98
CA VAL A 264 2.64 22.49 -6.91
C VAL A 264 3.14 22.85 -8.30
N MET A 265 2.93 21.93 -9.25
CA MET A 265 3.24 22.12 -10.67
C MET A 265 1.98 22.62 -11.38
N LEU A 266 2.06 23.79 -12.00
CA LEU A 266 0.90 24.43 -12.63
C LEU A 266 1.28 25.16 -13.90
N ARG A 267 0.33 25.28 -14.82
CA ARG A 267 0.49 26.05 -16.05
C ARG A 267 -0.61 27.08 -16.14
N SER A 268 -0.22 28.35 -16.20
CA SER A 268 -1.12 29.43 -16.55
C SER A 268 -1.35 29.45 -18.06
N THR A 269 -2.59 29.66 -18.48
CA THR A 269 -3.04 29.59 -19.88
C THR A 269 -3.94 30.76 -20.23
N GLU A 270 -4.32 30.84 -21.50
CA GLU A 270 -5.38 31.70 -21.98
C GLU A 270 -6.61 30.88 -22.38
N THR A 271 -7.71 31.57 -22.69
CA THR A 271 -8.91 30.99 -23.27
C THR A 271 -9.05 31.37 -24.74
N GLY A 272 -9.69 30.49 -25.52
CA GLY A 272 -10.00 30.74 -26.93
C GLY A 272 -10.73 29.56 -27.56
N ASN A 273 -10.72 29.48 -28.89
CA ASN A 273 -11.29 28.37 -29.66
C ASN A 273 -10.35 27.14 -29.71
N TYR A 274 -9.80 26.79 -28.56
CA TYR A 274 -8.91 25.65 -28.35
C TYR A 274 -9.08 25.15 -26.91
N ASP A 275 -8.52 23.98 -26.61
CA ASP A 275 -8.51 23.44 -25.26
C ASP A 275 -7.30 23.99 -24.48
N PRO A 276 -7.47 24.65 -23.31
CA PRO A 276 -6.36 25.31 -22.63
C PRO A 276 -5.21 24.38 -22.21
N TRP A 277 -5.46 23.08 -22.07
CA TRP A 277 -4.47 22.06 -21.76
C TRP A 277 -3.76 21.49 -22.99
N ASP A 278 -4.13 21.87 -24.21
CA ASP A 278 -3.44 21.39 -25.41
C ASP A 278 -2.22 22.27 -25.73
N PRO A 279 -1.09 21.68 -26.16
CA PRO A 279 0.09 22.47 -26.52
C PRO A 279 -0.18 23.40 -27.70
N SER A 280 0.29 24.64 -27.64
CA SER A 280 0.17 25.58 -28.77
C SER A 280 1.05 25.14 -29.95
N PRO A 281 0.81 25.62 -31.18
CA PRO A 281 1.65 25.29 -32.34
C PRO A 281 3.14 25.57 -32.12
N SER A 282 3.47 26.68 -31.44
CA SER A 282 4.85 27.02 -31.06
C SER A 282 5.43 26.03 -30.05
N ALA A 283 4.63 25.58 -29.08
CA ALA A 283 5.05 24.56 -28.11
C ALA A 283 5.28 23.19 -28.79
N VAL A 284 4.40 22.80 -29.72
CA VAL A 284 4.58 21.58 -30.54
C VAL A 284 5.87 21.67 -31.37
N LYS A 285 6.15 22.81 -31.99
CA LYS A 285 7.40 23.03 -32.75
C LYS A 285 8.64 22.95 -31.86
N LEU A 286 8.55 23.49 -30.63
CA LEU A 286 9.62 23.40 -29.64
C LEU A 286 9.76 21.97 -29.09
N ASP A 287 8.66 21.21 -29.06
CA ASP A 287 8.47 19.98 -28.27
C ASP A 287 8.65 20.20 -26.76
N GLY A 288 8.27 21.39 -26.30
CA GLY A 288 8.30 21.79 -24.89
C GLY A 288 7.18 22.76 -24.51
N VAL A 289 6.66 22.61 -23.30
CA VAL A 289 5.56 23.37 -22.70
C VAL A 289 6.02 23.92 -21.35
N SER A 290 5.91 25.23 -21.15
CA SER A 290 6.33 25.90 -19.91
C SER A 290 5.30 25.75 -18.78
N PHE A 291 5.79 25.47 -17.58
CA PHE A 291 5.04 25.42 -16.33
C PHE A 291 5.72 26.29 -15.28
N SER A 292 5.02 26.59 -14.20
CA SER A 292 5.60 27.12 -12.98
C SER A 292 5.53 26.06 -11.87
N TYR A 293 6.51 26.10 -10.98
CA TYR A 293 6.54 25.28 -9.77
C TYR A 293 6.53 26.18 -8.54
N ILE A 294 5.54 26.02 -7.66
CA ILE A 294 5.41 26.85 -6.47
C ILE A 294 5.54 26.04 -5.19
N ARG A 295 6.20 26.65 -4.20
CA ARG A 295 6.45 26.14 -2.85
C ARG A 295 6.71 27.32 -1.93
N SER A 296 6.50 27.16 -0.63
CA SER A 296 6.62 28.25 0.35
C SER A 296 8.00 28.92 0.39
N ASP A 297 9.05 28.20 -0.02
CA ASP A 297 10.45 28.65 -0.11
C ASP A 297 10.93 28.89 -1.56
N ALA A 298 10.04 28.79 -2.56
CA ALA A 298 10.38 29.01 -3.96
C ALA A 298 10.25 30.48 -4.38
N TYR A 299 9.66 31.35 -3.54
CA TYR A 299 9.51 32.79 -3.82
C TYR A 299 8.88 33.11 -5.19
N VAL A 300 7.91 32.31 -5.64
CA VAL A 300 7.07 32.60 -6.81
C VAL A 300 5.78 33.23 -6.30
N ASN A 301 5.47 34.45 -6.75
CA ASN A 301 4.37 35.26 -6.21
C ASN A 301 3.35 35.74 -7.26
N SER A 302 3.53 35.33 -8.53
CA SER A 302 2.55 35.55 -9.60
C SER A 302 2.78 34.54 -10.72
N PHE A 303 1.88 34.55 -11.71
CA PHE A 303 1.99 33.77 -12.94
C PHE A 303 1.87 34.69 -14.16
N TYR A 304 2.20 34.17 -15.34
CA TYR A 304 2.10 34.93 -16.58
C TYR A 304 0.64 35.22 -16.99
N HIS A 305 -0.27 34.26 -16.75
CA HIS A 305 -1.72 34.46 -16.89
C HIS A 305 -2.46 34.18 -15.58
N ASN A 306 -3.66 34.75 -15.46
CA ASN A 306 -4.43 34.71 -14.22
C ASN A 306 -5.28 33.44 -14.02
N HIS A 307 -5.16 32.45 -14.89
CA HIS A 307 -5.84 31.15 -14.73
C HIS A 307 -5.09 30.04 -15.45
N GLY A 308 -5.46 28.80 -15.19
CA GLY A 308 -4.88 27.65 -15.86
C GLY A 308 -5.22 26.34 -15.15
N PHE A 309 -4.29 25.39 -15.15
CA PHE A 309 -4.48 24.08 -14.54
C PHE A 309 -3.27 23.64 -13.70
N VAL A 310 -3.54 22.72 -12.79
CA VAL A 310 -2.60 22.14 -11.83
C VAL A 310 -2.47 20.65 -12.10
N PHE A 311 -1.24 20.14 -12.10
CA PHE A 311 -0.99 18.71 -12.16
C PHE A 311 -0.89 18.08 -10.77
N LEU A 312 -1.27 16.80 -10.69
CA LEU A 312 -0.97 15.92 -9.57
C LEU A 312 0.55 15.89 -9.31
N PRO A 313 0.98 15.64 -8.05
CA PRO A 313 2.38 15.35 -7.79
C PRO A 313 2.87 14.14 -8.59
N GLN A 314 4.14 14.12 -9.01
CA GLN A 314 4.63 13.14 -9.98
C GLN A 314 4.44 11.69 -9.52
N GLU A 315 4.60 11.38 -8.24
CA GLU A 315 4.37 10.03 -7.72
C GLU A 315 2.93 9.55 -7.98
N GLN A 316 1.94 10.43 -7.81
CA GLN A 316 0.54 10.10 -8.09
C GLN A 316 0.26 10.03 -9.60
N ALA A 317 0.88 10.90 -10.40
CA ALA A 317 0.77 10.84 -11.85
C ALA A 317 1.37 9.53 -12.40
N ILE A 318 2.49 9.06 -11.86
CA ILE A 318 3.10 7.75 -12.18
C ILE A 318 2.14 6.61 -11.82
N ALA A 319 1.57 6.62 -10.62
CA ALA A 319 0.63 5.59 -10.18
C ALA A 319 -0.61 5.48 -11.09
N LYS A 320 -0.98 6.58 -11.76
CA LYS A 320 -2.08 6.62 -12.73
C LYS A 320 -1.67 6.35 -14.17
N GLY A 321 -0.38 6.17 -14.46
CA GLY A 321 0.13 6.06 -15.83
C GLY A 321 0.00 7.36 -16.63
N GLN A 322 -0.08 8.51 -15.96
CA GLN A 322 -0.30 9.85 -16.53
C GLN A 322 0.91 10.77 -16.30
N ALA A 323 2.09 10.21 -16.02
CA ALA A 323 3.28 10.96 -15.65
C ALA A 323 3.77 11.87 -16.79
N PRO A 324 3.84 13.22 -16.59
CA PRO A 324 4.51 14.11 -17.52
C PRO A 324 6.04 13.90 -17.48
N ASP A 325 6.69 14.23 -18.60
CA ASP A 325 8.15 14.21 -18.74
C ASP A 325 8.71 15.61 -18.48
N TYR A 326 9.21 15.83 -17.26
CA TYR A 326 9.84 17.09 -16.85
C TYR A 326 11.29 17.12 -17.33
N LEU A 327 11.64 18.13 -18.12
CA LEU A 327 12.88 18.17 -18.89
C LEU A 327 13.99 18.96 -18.20
N CYS A 328 13.66 20.14 -17.68
CA CYS A 328 14.56 21.01 -16.92
C CYS A 328 13.77 22.10 -16.18
N ILE A 329 14.44 22.82 -15.29
CA ILE A 329 13.90 24.00 -14.61
C ILE A 329 14.88 25.18 -14.70
N TYR A 330 14.35 26.35 -15.01
CA TYR A 330 15.04 27.63 -14.86
C TYR A 330 14.63 28.29 -13.55
N ALA A 331 15.59 28.85 -12.82
CA ALA A 331 15.32 29.55 -11.58
C ALA A 331 14.40 30.76 -11.82
N TYR A 332 14.49 31.39 -12.98
CA TYR A 332 13.63 32.48 -13.43
C TYR A 332 13.11 32.17 -14.83
N ASP A 333 11.98 32.75 -15.23
CA ASP A 333 11.49 32.67 -16.62
C ASP A 333 12.61 32.88 -17.65
N ALA A 334 12.84 31.94 -18.55
CA ALA A 334 13.88 32.04 -19.56
C ALA A 334 13.32 32.44 -20.94
N GLY A 335 12.02 32.74 -21.03
CA GLY A 335 11.36 33.13 -22.27
C GLY A 335 11.53 32.07 -23.36
N THR A 336 11.38 30.78 -23.01
CA THR A 336 11.83 29.66 -23.88
C THR A 336 11.15 29.59 -25.24
N ILE A 337 9.96 30.19 -25.37
CA ILE A 337 9.23 30.27 -26.63
C ILE A 337 9.71 31.43 -27.53
N VAL A 338 10.48 32.38 -26.99
CA VAL A 338 10.98 33.57 -27.69
C VAL A 338 12.49 33.42 -27.99
N GLY A 339 12.80 33.08 -29.24
CA GLY A 339 14.17 32.91 -29.73
C GLY A 339 14.52 31.45 -30.02
N ALA A 340 15.64 31.22 -30.70
CA ALA A 340 16.07 29.88 -31.08
C ALA A 340 16.69 29.14 -29.89
N ARG A 341 15.87 28.39 -29.13
CA ARG A 341 16.36 27.38 -28.19
C ARG A 341 16.17 25.99 -28.79
N SER A 342 17.21 25.17 -28.77
CA SER A 342 17.09 23.75 -29.13
C SER A 342 16.57 22.95 -27.93
N ASP A 343 16.40 21.63 -28.12
CA ASP A 343 16.20 20.67 -27.03
C ASP A 343 15.03 20.99 -26.10
N LYS A 344 13.85 21.20 -26.71
CA LYS A 344 12.59 21.29 -25.99
C LYS A 344 12.50 22.47 -25.02
N GLY A 345 13.29 23.52 -25.30
CA GLY A 345 13.36 24.75 -24.51
C GLY A 345 14.38 24.70 -23.37
N CYS A 346 15.07 23.58 -23.16
CA CYS A 346 16.14 23.47 -22.18
C CYS A 346 17.49 23.97 -22.73
N GLY A 347 18.54 23.93 -21.91
CA GLY A 347 19.88 24.41 -22.28
C GLY A 347 20.07 25.93 -22.22
N LEU A 348 21.10 26.42 -22.91
CA LEU A 348 21.38 27.86 -23.04
C LEU A 348 20.75 28.39 -24.33
N LYS A 349 20.41 29.69 -24.35
CA LYS A 349 19.78 30.34 -25.52
C LYS A 349 20.60 30.25 -26.82
N VAL A 350 21.90 29.99 -26.73
CA VAL A 350 22.82 29.96 -27.89
C VAL A 350 23.43 28.58 -28.16
N ARG A 351 23.19 27.58 -27.31
CA ARG A 351 23.72 26.22 -27.48
C ARG A 351 23.06 25.25 -26.51
N SER A 352 22.77 24.05 -26.98
CA SER A 352 22.49 22.91 -26.12
C SER A 352 23.62 21.90 -26.13
N LEU A 353 23.70 21.13 -25.05
CA LEU A 353 24.59 20.00 -24.88
C LEU A 353 23.73 18.74 -25.02
N ASN A 354 23.90 18.03 -26.13
CA ASN A 354 23.17 16.80 -26.44
C ASN A 354 23.47 15.76 -25.36
N ALA A 355 22.50 15.43 -24.50
CA ALA A 355 22.70 14.57 -23.34
C ALA A 355 21.40 13.91 -22.83
N ALA A 356 21.56 12.86 -22.00
CA ALA A 356 20.46 12.18 -21.31
C ALA A 356 19.70 13.10 -20.32
N ASP A 357 20.31 14.22 -19.95
CA ASP A 357 19.76 15.32 -19.16
C ASP A 357 19.92 16.60 -20.00
N LEU A 358 18.80 17.25 -20.36
CA LEU A 358 18.79 18.43 -21.24
C LEU A 358 19.18 19.72 -20.52
N SER A 359 19.43 19.67 -19.21
CA SER A 359 19.89 20.82 -18.42
C SER A 359 21.34 21.19 -18.73
N SER A 360 21.73 22.42 -18.39
CA SER A 360 23.03 23.00 -18.80
C SER A 360 23.90 23.50 -17.66
N CYS A 361 23.35 23.72 -16.46
CA CYS A 361 24.11 24.29 -15.34
C CYS A 361 25.29 23.40 -14.91
N SER A 362 25.09 22.08 -14.83
CA SER A 362 26.17 21.15 -14.49
C SER A 362 27.38 21.26 -15.41
N ALA A 363 27.17 21.40 -16.72
CA ALA A 363 28.24 21.54 -17.71
C ALA A 363 28.94 22.91 -17.66
N LYS A 364 28.31 23.90 -17.02
CA LYS A 364 28.90 25.20 -16.69
C LYS A 364 29.60 25.20 -15.33
N GLY A 365 29.69 24.06 -14.66
CA GLY A 365 30.25 23.96 -13.31
C GLY A 365 29.34 24.53 -12.22
N VAL A 366 28.06 24.74 -12.53
CA VAL A 366 27.06 25.30 -11.62
C VAL A 366 26.23 24.18 -11.02
N ARG A 367 26.47 23.87 -9.74
CA ARG A 367 25.70 22.88 -8.96
C ARG A 367 25.22 23.39 -7.60
N THR A 368 25.78 24.48 -7.11
CA THR A 368 25.41 25.07 -5.81
C THR A 368 24.83 26.47 -5.99
N PRO A 369 24.08 26.99 -4.99
CA PRO A 369 23.59 28.36 -5.04
C PRO A 369 24.71 29.39 -5.24
N ALA A 370 25.85 29.23 -4.56
CA ALA A 370 27.00 30.12 -4.70
C ALA A 370 27.56 30.16 -6.13
N GLN A 371 27.70 28.98 -6.75
CA GLN A 371 28.14 28.89 -8.15
C GLN A 371 27.11 29.48 -9.11
N TRP A 372 25.82 29.32 -8.82
CA TRP A 372 24.76 29.89 -9.64
C TRP A 372 24.79 31.43 -9.59
N TYR A 373 24.91 32.02 -8.39
CA TYR A 373 25.07 33.47 -8.26
C TYR A 373 26.33 33.99 -8.97
N ALA A 374 27.47 33.29 -8.85
CA ALA A 374 28.69 33.64 -9.59
C ALA A 374 28.46 33.63 -11.10
N TYR A 375 27.83 32.57 -11.64
CA TYR A 375 27.48 32.49 -13.06
C TYR A 375 26.54 33.62 -13.49
N THR A 376 25.56 33.99 -12.66
CA THR A 376 24.63 35.07 -13.03
C THR A 376 25.29 36.44 -13.17
N GLN A 377 26.46 36.67 -12.57
CA GLN A 377 27.20 37.92 -12.76
C GLN A 377 27.84 38.02 -14.16
N GLU A 378 28.01 36.89 -14.85
CA GLU A 378 28.64 36.82 -16.18
C GLU A 378 27.63 36.98 -17.32
N ILE A 379 26.33 36.98 -17.03
CA ILE A 379 25.26 36.99 -18.05
C ILE A 379 24.45 38.29 -18.02
N PRO A 380 23.99 38.78 -19.19
CA PRO A 380 23.36 40.09 -19.27
C PRO A 380 21.94 40.13 -18.68
N ASN A 381 21.19 39.03 -18.75
CA ASN A 381 19.83 38.92 -18.21
C ASN A 381 19.36 37.46 -18.09
N ARG A 382 18.16 37.25 -17.54
CA ARG A 382 17.54 35.93 -17.31
C ARG A 382 17.48 35.01 -18.51
N ASP A 383 17.44 35.53 -19.74
CA ASP A 383 17.39 34.69 -20.94
C ASP A 383 18.66 33.86 -21.14
N TYR A 384 19.79 34.26 -20.55
CA TYR A 384 21.08 33.57 -20.72
C TYR A 384 21.43 32.67 -19.52
N GLN A 385 20.53 32.54 -18.56
CA GLN A 385 20.71 31.65 -17.43
C GLN A 385 20.83 30.19 -17.92
N CYS A 386 21.60 29.37 -17.20
CA CYS A 386 21.62 27.94 -17.44
C CYS A 386 20.36 27.30 -16.85
N SER A 387 19.88 26.23 -17.48
CA SER A 387 18.82 25.37 -16.94
C SER A 387 19.40 24.37 -15.94
N LEU A 388 18.67 24.13 -14.84
CA LEU A 388 18.96 23.11 -13.85
C LEU A 388 18.18 21.82 -14.14
N SER A 389 18.70 20.70 -13.63
CA SER A 389 18.16 19.36 -13.88
C SER A 389 16.89 19.09 -13.09
N THR A 390 15.90 18.48 -13.76
CA THR A 390 14.73 17.83 -13.14
C THR A 390 14.99 16.35 -12.83
N LYS A 391 16.19 15.83 -13.08
CA LYS A 391 16.59 14.45 -12.78
C LYS A 391 17.53 14.35 -11.58
N ASP A 392 18.24 15.43 -11.27
CA ASP A 392 19.13 15.56 -10.12
C ASP A 392 18.44 16.40 -9.03
N ALA A 393 18.21 15.80 -7.86
CA ALA A 393 17.53 16.44 -6.75
C ALA A 393 18.27 17.66 -6.18
N VAL A 394 19.61 17.67 -6.20
CA VAL A 394 20.44 18.78 -5.73
C VAL A 394 20.34 19.97 -6.69
N GLN A 395 20.34 19.71 -8.00
CA GLN A 395 20.11 20.74 -9.02
C GLN A 395 18.70 21.33 -8.89
N PHE A 396 17.67 20.50 -8.77
CA PHE A 396 16.29 20.97 -8.60
C PHE A 396 16.12 21.77 -7.29
N ALA A 397 16.75 21.34 -6.19
CA ALA A 397 16.75 22.11 -4.95
C ALA A 397 17.48 23.46 -5.12
N THR A 398 18.59 23.49 -5.86
CA THR A 398 19.33 24.72 -6.15
C THR A 398 18.48 25.73 -6.90
N SER A 399 17.63 25.31 -7.85
CA SER A 399 16.76 26.25 -8.60
C SER A 399 15.73 26.96 -7.73
N LEU A 400 15.40 26.40 -6.56
CA LEU A 400 14.53 27.04 -5.57
C LEU A 400 15.34 27.93 -4.63
N LYS A 401 16.45 27.42 -4.09
CA LYS A 401 17.31 28.13 -3.12
C LYS A 401 17.84 29.47 -3.65
N VAL A 402 18.17 29.55 -4.94
CA VAL A 402 18.69 30.78 -5.56
C VAL A 402 17.64 31.88 -5.68
N ARG A 403 16.36 31.58 -5.48
CA ARG A 403 15.29 32.59 -5.55
C ARG A 403 15.12 33.39 -4.26
N ALA A 404 15.73 32.97 -3.16
CA ALA A 404 15.70 33.67 -1.89
C ALA A 404 16.41 35.04 -1.94
N SER A 405 17.38 35.22 -2.86
CA SER A 405 18.06 36.49 -3.08
C SER A 405 18.10 36.78 -4.59
N LYS A 406 17.07 37.47 -5.08
CA LYS A 406 16.89 37.74 -6.51
C LYS A 406 17.94 38.71 -7.06
N PRO A 407 18.80 38.30 -8.01
CA PRO A 407 19.73 39.23 -8.66
C PRO A 407 19.00 40.28 -9.51
N ASN A 408 19.59 41.47 -9.69
CA ASN A 408 18.98 42.56 -10.47
C ASN A 408 18.76 42.20 -11.96
N ASN A 409 19.62 41.37 -12.54
CA ASN A 409 19.50 40.89 -13.93
C ASN A 409 18.51 39.72 -14.09
N MET A 410 17.85 39.32 -12.99
CA MET A 410 16.77 38.33 -12.94
C MET A 410 15.46 39.05 -12.60
N ASP A 411 14.87 39.70 -13.60
CA ASP A 411 13.69 40.57 -13.45
C ASP A 411 12.39 39.79 -13.24
N SER A 412 12.26 38.57 -13.78
CA SER A 412 11.07 37.72 -13.58
C SER A 412 10.80 37.38 -12.11
N ILE A 413 9.52 37.26 -11.76
CA ILE A 413 9.04 36.90 -10.43
C ILE A 413 8.43 35.49 -10.37
N TRP A 414 8.46 34.74 -11.48
CA TRP A 414 8.16 33.31 -11.53
C TRP A 414 9.34 32.49 -12.06
N ASN A 415 9.26 31.17 -11.91
CA ASN A 415 10.20 30.22 -12.49
C ASN A 415 9.59 29.57 -13.75
N GLU A 416 10.41 28.80 -14.46
CA GLU A 416 9.97 28.10 -15.66
C GLU A 416 10.46 26.66 -15.66
N VAL A 417 9.53 25.72 -15.58
CA VAL A 417 9.76 24.29 -15.75
C VAL A 417 9.38 23.92 -17.17
N MET A 418 10.28 23.27 -17.90
CA MET A 418 9.98 22.74 -19.23
C MET A 418 9.46 21.31 -19.12
N VAL A 419 8.31 21.08 -19.73
CA VAL A 419 7.65 19.76 -19.81
C VAL A 419 7.56 19.36 -21.27
N LYS A 420 7.83 18.09 -21.60
CA LYS A 420 7.66 17.57 -22.95
C LYS A 420 6.21 17.73 -23.42
N THR A 421 6.01 17.99 -24.71
CA THR A 421 4.65 18.06 -25.25
C THR A 421 3.95 16.70 -25.22
N TRP A 422 2.62 16.76 -25.29
CA TRP A 422 1.72 15.61 -25.46
C TRP A 422 0.84 15.82 -26.69
N PRO A 423 0.18 14.77 -27.21
CA PRO A 423 -0.74 14.89 -28.33
C PRO A 423 -1.89 15.85 -28.05
N GLN A 424 -2.40 16.51 -29.09
CA GLN A 424 -3.64 17.29 -29.01
C GLN A 424 -4.81 16.41 -28.53
N GLY A 425 -5.75 16.99 -27.76
CA GLY A 425 -6.90 16.27 -27.24
C GLY A 425 -6.59 15.23 -26.15
N ALA A 426 -5.37 15.21 -25.60
CA ALA A 426 -4.97 14.22 -24.59
C ALA A 426 -5.45 14.55 -23.16
N GLY A 427 -6.40 15.50 -22.99
CA GLY A 427 -6.81 16.01 -21.68
C GLY A 427 -7.17 14.94 -20.63
N VAL A 428 -7.87 13.87 -21.03
CA VAL A 428 -8.23 12.75 -20.12
C VAL A 428 -7.02 11.94 -19.64
N ASN A 429 -5.91 11.97 -20.38
CA ASN A 429 -4.66 11.28 -20.06
C ASN A 429 -3.68 12.17 -19.28
N LEU A 430 -4.01 13.44 -19.07
CA LEU A 430 -3.19 14.35 -18.27
C LEU A 430 -3.56 14.22 -16.80
N PRO A 431 -2.59 14.37 -15.88
CA PRO A 431 -2.83 14.26 -14.44
C PRO A 431 -3.40 15.57 -13.88
N ILE A 432 -4.42 16.16 -14.50
CA ILE A 432 -5.01 17.43 -14.06
C ILE A 432 -5.77 17.18 -12.74
N GLU A 433 -5.35 17.85 -11.67
CA GLU A 433 -5.96 17.77 -10.33
C GLU A 433 -6.94 18.91 -10.08
N ALA A 434 -6.67 20.09 -10.63
CA ALA A 434 -7.50 21.28 -10.49
C ALA A 434 -7.35 22.22 -11.68
N PHE A 435 -8.39 23.00 -11.97
CA PHE A 435 -8.24 24.29 -12.63
C PHE A 435 -7.97 25.35 -11.56
N PHE A 436 -7.23 26.39 -11.90
CA PHE A 436 -6.95 27.47 -10.96
C PHE A 436 -7.23 28.83 -11.55
N TYR A 437 -7.44 29.81 -10.68
CA TYR A 437 -7.38 31.22 -11.02
C TYR A 437 -6.71 32.03 -9.93
N THR A 438 -6.20 33.19 -10.31
CA THR A 438 -5.81 34.30 -9.44
C THR A 438 -6.44 35.58 -9.96
N ASP A 439 -6.47 36.64 -9.15
CA ASP A 439 -7.04 37.95 -9.50
C ASP A 439 -8.38 37.86 -10.27
N ASN A 440 -8.42 38.36 -11.50
CA ASN A 440 -9.61 38.40 -12.36
C ASN A 440 -9.78 37.16 -13.28
N GLY A 441 -9.02 36.08 -13.04
CA GLY A 441 -8.99 34.91 -13.94
C GLY A 441 -10.15 33.93 -13.82
N LEU A 442 -11.10 34.13 -12.90
CA LEU A 442 -12.18 33.16 -12.60
C LEU A 442 -12.99 32.76 -13.85
N SER A 443 -13.30 33.72 -14.73
CA SER A 443 -14.03 33.44 -15.99
C SER A 443 -13.28 32.46 -16.90
N GLY A 444 -11.95 32.59 -16.95
CA GLY A 444 -11.09 31.67 -17.71
C GLY A 444 -11.09 30.27 -17.13
N ALA A 445 -10.99 30.14 -15.79
CA ALA A 445 -11.07 28.86 -15.10
C ALA A 445 -12.44 28.17 -15.29
N LYS A 446 -13.54 28.93 -15.19
CA LYS A 446 -14.91 28.42 -15.44
C LYS A 446 -15.06 27.88 -16.87
N THR A 447 -14.48 28.59 -17.84
CA THR A 447 -14.47 28.15 -19.24
C THR A 447 -13.70 26.85 -19.41
N ALA A 448 -12.49 26.76 -18.83
CA ALA A 448 -11.66 25.55 -18.90
C ALA A 448 -12.35 24.34 -18.25
N GLN A 449 -12.94 24.52 -17.05
CA GLN A 449 -13.67 23.49 -16.35
C GLN A 449 -14.87 22.97 -17.17
N THR A 450 -15.65 23.88 -17.75
CA THR A 450 -16.81 23.52 -18.58
C THR A 450 -16.40 22.69 -19.79
N LYS A 451 -15.36 23.13 -20.52
CA LYS A 451 -14.83 22.39 -21.67
C LYS A 451 -14.33 21.01 -21.29
N PHE A 452 -13.61 20.91 -20.17
CA PHE A 452 -13.06 19.64 -19.72
C PHE A 452 -14.17 18.65 -19.35
N LYS A 453 -15.19 19.09 -18.63
CA LYS A 453 -16.36 18.27 -18.30
C LYS A 453 -17.11 17.80 -19.56
N GLN A 454 -17.33 18.69 -20.52
CA GLN A 454 -17.99 18.33 -21.80
C GLN A 454 -17.21 17.27 -22.60
N LYS A 455 -15.87 17.32 -22.57
CA LYS A 455 -15.03 16.43 -23.38
C LYS A 455 -14.70 15.10 -22.70
N THR A 456 -14.60 15.09 -21.37
CA THR A 456 -14.10 13.93 -20.61
C THR A 456 -15.14 13.32 -19.69
N ASN A 457 -16.26 14.00 -19.46
CA ASN A 457 -17.23 13.73 -18.40
C ASN A 457 -16.67 13.78 -16.96
N LEU A 458 -15.41 14.18 -16.77
CA LEU A 458 -14.79 14.33 -15.46
C LEU A 458 -15.07 15.73 -14.88
N VAL A 459 -15.38 15.80 -13.59
CA VAL A 459 -15.49 17.06 -12.86
C VAL A 459 -14.17 17.31 -12.13
N ILE A 460 -13.42 18.31 -12.59
CA ILE A 460 -12.19 18.79 -11.97
C ILE A 460 -12.51 20.11 -11.25
N PRO A 461 -12.18 20.26 -9.96
CA PRO A 461 -12.52 21.46 -9.22
C PRO A 461 -11.73 22.68 -9.69
N ILE A 462 -12.31 23.86 -9.53
CA ILE A 462 -11.62 25.14 -9.59
C ILE A 462 -11.16 25.52 -8.19
N VAL A 463 -9.89 25.88 -8.06
CA VAL A 463 -9.30 26.45 -6.84
C VAL A 463 -8.84 27.89 -7.07
N ARG A 464 -8.99 28.74 -6.06
CA ARG A 464 -8.41 30.08 -6.05
C ARG A 464 -6.97 30.02 -5.56
N VAL A 465 -6.10 30.84 -6.15
CA VAL A 465 -4.73 31.09 -5.69
C VAL A 465 -4.61 32.55 -5.25
N ASP A 466 -4.34 32.76 -3.96
CA ASP A 466 -4.10 34.07 -3.34
C ASP A 466 -2.72 34.09 -2.68
N PHE A 467 -1.75 34.69 -3.36
CA PHE A 467 -0.38 34.80 -2.87
C PHE A 467 -0.24 35.66 -1.61
N SER A 468 -1.21 36.54 -1.30
CA SER A 468 -1.23 37.27 -0.03
C SER A 468 -1.43 36.34 1.18
N LYS A 469 -1.96 35.14 0.94
CA LYS A 469 -2.20 34.09 1.94
C LYS A 469 -1.09 33.03 1.98
N SER A 470 0.06 33.27 1.35
CA SER A 470 1.15 32.28 1.27
C SER A 470 1.56 31.69 2.63
N ALA A 471 1.53 32.47 3.72
CA ALA A 471 1.84 31.97 5.07
C ALA A 471 0.86 30.89 5.56
N SER A 472 -0.45 31.08 5.32
CA SER A 472 -1.50 30.12 5.69
C SER A 472 -1.72 29.04 4.63
N GLY A 473 -1.19 29.22 3.42
CA GLY A 473 -1.48 28.42 2.24
C GLY A 473 -2.30 29.24 1.23
N PRO A 474 -1.86 29.36 -0.04
CA PRO A 474 -2.50 30.26 -1.01
C PRO A 474 -3.74 29.67 -1.68
N PHE A 475 -4.05 28.38 -1.47
CA PHE A 475 -5.14 27.71 -2.18
C PHE A 475 -6.43 27.71 -1.36
N SER A 476 -7.56 28.06 -1.99
CA SER A 476 -8.89 27.89 -1.41
C SER A 476 -9.89 27.35 -2.43
N TYR A 477 -11.00 26.83 -1.94
CA TYR A 477 -12.11 26.33 -2.75
C TYR A 477 -13.39 27.03 -2.32
N GLU A 478 -14.16 27.49 -3.31
CA GLU A 478 -15.50 28.01 -3.10
C GLU A 478 -16.47 27.31 -4.06
N ALA A 479 -17.62 26.88 -3.55
CA ALA A 479 -18.63 26.22 -4.38
C ALA A 479 -19.21 27.14 -5.46
N THR A 480 -19.24 28.45 -5.20
CA THR A 480 -19.71 29.51 -6.12
C THR A 480 -18.75 29.78 -7.27
N ASP A 481 -17.49 29.37 -7.13
CA ASP A 481 -16.47 29.50 -8.17
C ASP A 481 -16.54 28.39 -9.22
N GLN A 482 -17.32 27.33 -8.97
CA GLN A 482 -17.49 26.23 -9.90
C GLN A 482 -18.47 26.61 -11.03
N ALA A 483 -18.16 26.22 -12.27
CA ALA A 483 -19.06 26.27 -13.42
C ALA A 483 -19.91 25.00 -13.55
N VAL A 484 -19.40 23.86 -13.07
CA VAL A 484 -20.10 22.57 -13.03
C VAL A 484 -20.01 22.00 -11.62
N GLN A 485 -21.09 21.38 -11.16
CA GLN A 485 -21.12 20.71 -9.85
C GLN A 485 -20.74 19.23 -10.00
N PRO A 486 -20.16 18.59 -8.96
CA PRO A 486 -19.76 17.18 -8.96
C PRO A 486 -20.88 16.21 -9.29
#